data_AF-A0A0X3BPI7-F1
#
_entry.id   AF-A0A0X3BPI7-F1
#
_cell.length_a   1.000
_cell.length_b   1.000
_cell.length_c   1.000
_cell.angle_alpha   90.00
_cell.angle_beta   90.00
_cell.angle_gamma   90.00
#
_symmetry.space_group_name_H-M   'P 1'
#
loop_
_entity.id
_entity.type
_entity.pdbx_description
1 polymer ?
#
loop_
_entity_poly.entity_id
_entity_poly.type
_entity_poly.pdbx_seq_one_letter_code
_entity_poly.pdbx_strand_id
1 'polypeptide(L)'
;MAATGTGVALTGDYALLHSGLNALIDVYERQLPLLCIVLANNRMGMTGGHPVPDILRYIAWADPVVCSADDTAALRRVLVPPPGPRTVVIEGTCPEAGHHETLEY
;
A
#
# COMPACT_ATOMS: atom_id res chain seq x y z
N MET A 1 -6.39 10.92 -6.89
CA MET A 1 -5.95 9.82 -7.76
C MET A 1 -6.94 9.70 -8.90
N ALA A 2 -6.49 9.89 -10.14
CA ALA A 2 -7.30 9.56 -11.32
C ALA A 2 -6.61 8.38 -11.99
N ALA A 3 -7.15 7.17 -11.80
CA ALA A 3 -6.61 5.96 -12.40
C ALA A 3 -7.26 5.76 -13.77
N THR A 4 -6.55 6.12 -14.83
CA THR A 4 -6.98 5.89 -16.22
C THR A 4 -6.31 4.66 -16.87
N GLY A 5 -5.68 3.79 -16.08
CA GLY A 5 -5.04 2.56 -16.58
C GLY A 5 -5.15 1.39 -15.61
N THR A 6 -5.55 0.22 -16.13
CA THR A 6 -5.59 -1.13 -15.53
C THR A 6 -6.33 -1.36 -14.20
N GLY A 7 -6.81 -0.33 -13.51
CA GLY A 7 -7.49 -0.49 -12.22
C GLY A 7 -6.54 -0.91 -11.09
N VAL A 8 -5.26 -0.54 -11.17
CA VAL A 8 -4.26 -0.80 -10.12
C VAL A 8 -3.65 0.52 -9.67
N ALA A 9 -3.56 0.72 -8.37
CA ALA A 9 -2.87 1.85 -7.74
C ALA A 9 -1.82 1.32 -6.75
N LEU A 10 -0.68 2.02 -6.67
CA LEU A 10 0.40 1.74 -5.72
C LEU A 10 0.69 3.01 -4.93
N THR A 11 0.70 2.91 -3.60
CA THR A 11 0.96 4.04 -2.69
C THR A 11 1.77 3.58 -1.48
N GLY A 12 2.50 4.50 -0.84
CA GLY A 12 3.01 4.27 0.51
C GLY A 12 1.91 4.48 1.56
N ASP A 13 2.12 3.95 2.75
CA ASP A 13 1.27 4.16 3.94
C ASP A 13 1.06 5.66 4.26
N TYR A 14 2.12 6.45 4.29
CA TYR A 14 2.04 7.89 4.58
C TYR A 14 1.27 8.65 3.50
N ALA A 15 1.52 8.34 2.22
CA ALA A 15 0.83 8.99 1.11
C ALA A 15 -0.67 8.65 1.12
N LEU A 16 -1.03 7.41 1.48
CA LEU A 16 -2.41 7.00 1.63
C LEU A 16 -3.10 7.79 2.76
N LEU A 17 -2.47 7.90 3.93
CA LEU A 17 -3.02 8.63 5.07
C LEU A 17 -3.12 10.14 4.82
N HIS A 18 -2.11 10.73 4.17
CA HIS A 18 -2.03 12.17 3.97
C HIS A 18 -3.02 12.69 2.91
N SER A 19 -3.16 11.98 1.78
CA SER A 19 -3.98 12.47 0.66
C SER A 19 -4.72 11.39 -0.12
N GLY A 20 -4.48 10.10 0.14
CA GLY A 20 -5.12 8.99 -0.56
C GLY A 20 -6.43 8.49 0.06
N LEU A 21 -6.67 8.74 1.36
CA LEU A 21 -7.78 8.11 2.11
C LEU A 21 -9.15 8.51 1.55
N ASN A 22 -9.36 9.80 1.23
CA ASN A 22 -10.62 10.27 0.64
C ASN A 22 -10.90 9.61 -0.73
N ALA A 23 -9.86 9.38 -1.53
CA ALA A 23 -9.98 8.70 -2.81
C ALA A 23 -10.29 7.21 -2.62
N LEU A 24 -9.70 6.57 -1.61
CA LEU A 24 -10.00 5.19 -1.26
C LEU A 24 -11.46 5.03 -0.83
N ILE A 25 -11.98 5.96 -0.02
CA ILE A 25 -13.39 5.96 0.39
C ILE A 25 -14.32 6.05 -0.81
N ASP A 26 -14.09 7.01 -1.72
CA ASP A 26 -14.92 7.18 -2.94
C ASP A 26 -14.91 5.93 -3.83
N VAL A 27 -13.76 5.28 -3.97
CA VAL A 27 -13.61 4.01 -4.68
C VAL A 27 -14.45 2.90 -4.07
N TYR A 28 -14.43 2.77 -2.74
CA TYR A 28 -15.22 1.77 -2.02
C TYR A 28 -16.71 2.08 -2.02
N GLU A 29 -17.11 3.34 -1.89
CA GLU A 29 -18.50 3.77 -1.98
C GLU A 29 -19.09 3.48 -3.36
N ARG A 30 -18.32 3.75 -4.42
CA ARG A 30 -18.74 3.55 -5.81
C ARG A 30 -18.48 2.13 -6.33
N GLN A 31 -17.89 1.25 -5.51
CA GLN A 31 -17.51 -0.11 -5.88
C GLN A 31 -16.66 -0.16 -7.17
N LEU A 32 -15.73 0.78 -7.33
CA LEU A 32 -14.89 0.84 -8.53
C LEU A 32 -13.89 -0.34 -8.53
N PRO A 33 -13.61 -0.95 -9.69
CA PRO A 33 -12.64 -2.04 -9.81
C PRO A 33 -11.22 -1.49 -9.69
N LEU A 34 -10.78 -1.26 -8.45
CA LEU A 34 -9.45 -0.78 -8.09
C LEU A 34 -8.77 -1.77 -7.15
N LEU A 35 -7.59 -2.24 -7.54
CA LEU A 35 -6.62 -2.84 -6.66
C LEU A 35 -5.71 -1.73 -6.09
N CYS A 36 -5.93 -1.34 -4.84
CA CYS A 36 -5.07 -0.42 -4.11
C CYS A 36 -3.99 -1.19 -3.34
N ILE A 37 -2.73 -1.01 -3.72
CA ILE A 37 -1.58 -1.64 -3.08
C ILE A 37 -0.90 -0.60 -2.21
N VAL A 38 -0.78 -0.88 -0.92
CA VAL A 38 -0.15 -0.03 0.08
C VAL A 38 1.16 -0.68 0.52
N LEU A 39 2.28 -0.03 0.24
CA LEU A 39 3.57 -0.44 0.78
C LEU A 39 3.70 0.10 2.20
N ALA A 40 3.53 -0.77 3.20
CA ALA A 40 3.74 -0.47 4.61
C ALA A 40 5.21 -0.74 4.95
N ASN A 41 6.04 0.24 4.63
CA ASN A 41 7.42 0.27 5.09
C ASN A 41 7.44 0.92 6.46
N ASN A 42 7.16 0.15 7.52
CA ASN A 42 7.20 0.56 8.94
C ASN A 42 8.55 1.15 9.42
N ARG A 43 9.43 1.56 8.49
CA ARG A 43 10.58 2.43 8.64
C ARG A 43 10.52 3.55 7.60
N MET A 44 10.29 4.79 8.04
CA MET A 44 10.66 5.97 7.27
C MET A 44 12.18 5.96 7.06
N GLY A 45 12.64 5.66 5.85
CA GLY A 45 14.06 5.65 5.47
C GLY A 45 14.79 6.99 5.67
N MET A 46 14.10 8.07 6.07
CA MET A 46 14.70 9.39 6.32
C MET A 46 14.49 9.94 7.75
N THR A 47 13.78 9.29 8.67
CA THR A 47 13.41 9.92 9.97
C THR A 47 13.47 9.00 11.21
N GLY A 48 14.36 8.00 11.22
CA GLY A 48 14.85 7.45 12.49
C GLY A 48 13.83 6.68 13.35
N GLY A 49 13.03 5.80 12.74
CA GLY A 49 12.38 4.71 13.50
C GLY A 49 11.22 5.10 14.40
N HIS A 50 10.56 6.24 14.16
CA HIS A 50 9.28 6.51 14.80
C HIS A 50 8.21 5.54 14.28
N PRO A 51 7.41 4.89 15.16
CA PRO A 51 6.34 4.02 14.74
C PRO A 51 5.33 4.84 13.94
N VAL A 52 5.26 4.58 12.63
CA VAL A 52 4.17 5.09 11.79
C VAL A 52 2.87 4.58 12.42
N PRO A 53 1.81 5.41 12.50
CA PRO A 53 0.51 4.94 12.97
C PRO A 53 0.09 3.72 12.15
N ASP A 54 -0.27 2.63 12.83
CA ASP A 54 -0.75 1.40 12.21
C ASP A 54 -1.89 1.72 11.24
N ILE A 55 -1.56 1.75 9.94
CA ILE A 55 -2.46 2.19 8.88
C ILE A 55 -3.71 1.32 8.83
N LEU A 56 -3.59 0.05 9.22
CA LEU A 56 -4.69 -0.91 9.24
C LEU A 56 -5.86 -0.41 10.09
N ARG A 57 -5.60 0.36 11.15
CA ARG A 57 -6.65 0.96 11.98
C ARG A 57 -7.50 1.98 11.23
N TYR A 58 -6.89 2.72 10.30
CA TYR A 58 -7.56 3.76 9.53
C TYR A 58 -8.28 3.23 8.29
N ILE A 59 -7.87 2.06 7.81
CA ILE A 59 -8.45 1.40 6.63
C ILE A 59 -9.13 0.06 6.95
N ALA A 60 -9.40 -0.24 8.22
CA ALA A 60 -10.02 -1.52 8.63
C ALA A 60 -11.37 -1.77 7.93
N TRP A 61 -12.12 -0.70 7.66
CA TRP A 61 -13.38 -0.72 6.91
C TRP A 61 -13.23 -1.20 5.46
N ALA A 62 -12.02 -1.13 4.91
CA ALA A 62 -11.69 -1.56 3.56
C ALA A 62 -11.34 -3.06 3.47
N ASP A 63 -11.33 -3.77 4.60
CA ASP A 63 -10.93 -5.18 4.73
C ASP A 63 -9.61 -5.50 4.01
N PRO A 64 -8.49 -4.85 4.40
CA PRO A 64 -7.25 -4.98 3.67
C PRO A 64 -6.62 -6.37 3.84
N VAL A 65 -6.15 -6.94 2.74
CA VAL A 65 -5.35 -8.16 2.78
C VAL A 65 -3.90 -7.79 3.09
N VAL A 66 -3.35 -8.32 4.18
CA VAL A 66 -1.95 -8.08 4.56
C VAL A 66 -1.07 -9.23 4.07
N CYS A 67 0.05 -8.92 3.42
CA CYS A 67 1.06 -9.90 3.05
C CYS A 67 2.48 -9.37 3.22
N SER A 68 3.43 -10.27 3.48
CA SER A 68 4.86 -9.91 3.50
C SER A 68 5.38 -9.73 2.07
N ALA A 69 6.26 -8.75 1.88
CA ALA A 69 7.01 -8.55 0.64
C ALA A 69 7.86 -9.78 0.27
N ASP A 70 8.29 -10.56 1.27
CA ASP A 70 9.12 -11.75 1.07
C ASP A 70 8.28 -12.98 0.66
N ASP A 71 6.95 -12.94 0.86
CA ASP A 71 6.03 -14.02 0.45
C ASP A 71 5.56 -13.82 -1.00
N THR A 72 6.45 -14.17 -1.93
CA THR A 72 6.16 -14.12 -3.38
C THR A 72 4.94 -14.96 -3.80
N ALA A 73 4.59 -16.01 -3.05
CA ALA A 73 3.42 -16.84 -3.34
C ALA A 73 2.13 -16.13 -2.93
N ALA A 74 2.10 -15.49 -1.76
CA ALA A 74 0.99 -14.64 -1.34
C ALA A 74 0.83 -13.44 -2.28
N LEU A 75 1.93 -12.74 -2.62
CA LEU A 75 1.92 -11.61 -3.56
C LEU A 75 1.25 -11.98 -4.89
N ARG A 76 1.63 -13.11 -5.49
CA ARG A 76 1.01 -13.59 -6.74
C ARG A 76 -0.50 -13.83 -6.64
N ARG A 77 -1.00 -14.21 -5.45
CA ARG A 77 -2.45 -14.44 -5.24
C ARG A 77 -3.22 -13.14 -5.05
N VAL A 78 -2.62 -12.15 -4.39
CA VAL A 78 -3.30 -10.91 -4.01
C VAL A 78 -3.20 -9.82 -5.08
N LEU A 79 -2.15 -9.84 -5.90
CA LEU A 79 -1.89 -8.89 -6.99
C LEU A 79 -2.68 -9.21 -8.27
N VAL A 80 -3.96 -9.51 -8.13
CA VAL A 80 -4.88 -9.77 -9.24
C VAL A 80 -5.99 -8.72 -9.21
N PRO A 81 -6.23 -7.98 -10.31
CA PRO A 81 -7.31 -7.01 -10.37
C PRO A 81 -8.69 -7.64 -10.05
N PRO A 82 -9.34 -7.22 -8.97
CA PRO A 82 -10.70 -7.65 -8.62
C PRO A 82 -11.77 -6.98 -9.50
N PRO A 83 -13.00 -7.52 -9.55
CA PRO A 83 -14.16 -6.86 -10.19
C PRO A 83 -14.72 -5.67 -9.38
N GLY A 84 -14.28 -5.49 -8.14
CA GLY A 84 -14.66 -4.39 -7.24
C GLY A 84 -13.44 -3.91 -6.44
N PRO A 85 -13.57 -3.02 -5.46
CA PRO A 85 -12.42 -2.46 -4.76
C PRO A 85 -11.71 -3.52 -3.91
N ARG A 86 -10.38 -3.53 -3.93
CA ARG A 86 -9.55 -4.36 -3.03
C ARG A 86 -8.36 -3.56 -2.56
N THR A 87 -8.07 -3.65 -1.27
CA THR A 87 -6.86 -3.08 -0.68
C THR A 87 -5.93 -4.20 -0.25
N VAL A 88 -4.66 -4.10 -0.63
CA VAL A 88 -3.59 -5.01 -0.23
C VAL A 88 -2.52 -4.20 0.46
N VAL A 89 -2.15 -4.56 1.68
CA VAL A 89 -1.03 -3.96 2.40
C VAL A 89 0.14 -4.94 2.33
N ILE A 90 1.24 -4.49 1.74
CA ILE A 90 2.48 -5.25 1.64
C ILE A 90 3.42 -4.73 2.71
N GLU A 91 3.77 -5.58 3.67
CA GLU A 91 4.72 -5.28 4.73
C GLU A 91 6.13 -5.70 4.30
N GLY A 92 7.06 -4.74 4.32
CA GLY A 92 8.47 -5.00 4.04
C GLY A 92 9.32 -5.12 5.30
N THR A 93 10.09 -6.20 5.42
CA THR A 93 11.26 -6.25 6.30
C THR A 93 12.45 -5.69 5.53
N CYS A 94 12.76 -4.39 5.68
CA CYS A 94 13.98 -3.84 5.09
C CYS A 94 15.19 -4.55 5.73
N PRO A 95 15.98 -5.35 4.98
CA PRO A 95 17.16 -5.98 5.55
C PRO A 95 18.14 -4.90 5.99
N GLU A 96 18.79 -5.08 7.14
CA GLU A 96 19.71 -4.09 7.75
C GLU A 96 20.92 -3.74 6.87
N ALA A 97 21.10 -4.43 5.74
CA ALA A 97 22.17 -4.25 4.76
C ALA A 97 21.67 -3.74 3.39
N GLY A 98 20.57 -3.00 3.35
CA GLY A 98 20.16 -2.29 2.13
C GLY A 98 21.17 -1.20 1.79
N HIS A 99 22.07 -1.48 0.84
CA HIS A 99 22.83 -0.43 0.17
C HIS A 99 21.83 0.52 -0.51
N HIS A 100 21.56 1.64 0.15
CA HIS A 100 20.88 2.76 -0.46
C HIS A 100 21.85 3.38 -1.47
N GLU A 101 21.81 2.93 -2.73
CA GLU A 101 22.33 3.75 -3.81
C GLU A 101 21.43 4.98 -3.92
N THR A 102 21.92 6.08 -3.35
CA THR A 102 21.44 7.41 -3.67
C THR A 102 21.66 7.61 -5.17
N LEU A 103 20.60 7.47 -5.96
CA LEU A 103 20.59 7.99 -7.32
C LEU A 103 20.55 9.52 -7.20
N GLU A 104 21.74 10.13 -7.12
CA GLU A 104 21.89 11.54 -7.44
C GLU A 104 21.63 11.74 -8.94
N TYR A 105 20.89 12.81 -9.18
CA TYR A 105 20.26 13.26 -10.43
C TYR A 105 21.20 13.39 -11.63
#